data_AF-A0A7C7DPF6-F1
#
_entry.id   AF-A0A7C7DPF6-F1
#
_cell.length_a   1.000
_cell.length_b   1.000
_cell.length_c   1.000
_cell.angle_alpha   90.00
_cell.angle_beta   90.00
_cell.angle_gamma   90.00
#
_symmetry.space_group_name_H-M   'P 1'
#
loop_
_entity.id
_entity.type
_entity.pdbx_description
1 polymer ?
#
loop_
_entity_poly.entity_id
_entity_poly.type
_entity_poly.pdbx_seq_one_letter_code
_entity_poly.pdbx_strand_id
1 'polypeptide(L)'
;MNPLSPEHIYPIGVVQRLTALSCRQIRYYEQCGLIKPARTSTNRRMFSQSDVETLLEIRDMINRGYLLEGIKTALLARRREDRGTFPSSFSRPHPS
;
A
#
# COMPACT_ATOMS: atom_id res chain seq x y z
N MET A 1 8.37 -20.70 -16.03
CA MET A 1 7.51 -19.50 -15.95
C MET A 1 6.98 -19.38 -14.53
N ASN A 2 7.27 -18.29 -13.82
CA ASN A 2 6.66 -18.05 -12.50
C ASN A 2 5.29 -17.41 -12.75
N PRO A 3 4.16 -18.03 -12.38
CA PRO A 3 2.86 -17.41 -12.58
C PRO A 3 2.79 -16.18 -11.68
N LEU A 4 2.53 -15.03 -12.29
CA LEU A 4 2.18 -13.83 -11.56
C LEU A 4 0.99 -14.18 -10.65
N SER A 5 1.11 -13.99 -9.34
CA SER A 5 -0.05 -14.11 -8.47
C SER A 5 -1.14 -13.14 -8.98
N PRO A 6 -2.39 -13.58 -9.14
CA PRO A 6 -3.46 -12.83 -9.80
C PRO A 6 -3.82 -11.49 -9.12
N GLU A 7 -3.23 -11.18 -7.98
CA GLU A 7 -3.50 -9.97 -7.20
C GLU A 7 -2.69 -8.74 -7.64
N HIS A 8 -1.61 -8.92 -8.40
CA HIS A 8 -0.71 -7.82 -8.80
C HIS A 8 -1.01 -7.36 -10.23
N ILE A 9 -2.07 -6.57 -10.39
CA ILE A 9 -2.60 -6.15 -11.70
C ILE A 9 -2.49 -4.64 -11.96
N TYR A 10 -2.11 -3.82 -10.98
CA TYR A 10 -2.14 -2.36 -11.12
C TYR A 10 -0.78 -1.80 -11.54
N PRO A 11 -0.64 -1.19 -12.74
CA PRO A 11 0.58 -0.47 -13.10
C PRO A 11 0.67 0.87 -12.35
N ILE A 12 1.88 1.44 -12.24
CA ILE A 12 2.12 2.70 -11.51
C ILE A 12 1.18 3.83 -11.95
N GLY A 13 0.87 3.95 -13.26
CA GLY A 13 -0.02 4.97 -13.77
C GLY A 13 -1.46 4.85 -13.25
N VAL A 14 -1.96 3.63 -13.05
CA VAL A 14 -3.29 3.41 -12.44
C VAL A 14 -3.24 3.78 -10.96
N VAL A 15 -2.20 3.36 -10.25
CA VAL A 15 -2.00 3.69 -8.83
C VAL A 15 -1.94 5.20 -8.61
N GLN A 16 -1.26 5.95 -9.48
CA GLN A 16 -1.24 7.41 -9.42
C GLN A 16 -2.63 8.01 -9.52
N ARG A 17 -3.48 7.52 -10.44
CA ARG A 17 -4.85 8.02 -10.61
C ARG A 17 -5.74 7.69 -9.40
N LEU A 18 -5.58 6.50 -8.82
CA LEU A 18 -6.35 6.07 -7.66
C LEU A 18 -5.95 6.83 -6.39
N THR A 19 -4.65 6.96 -6.16
CA THR A 19 -4.12 7.54 -4.92
C THR A 19 -3.97 9.05 -5.00
N ALA A 20 -4.00 9.65 -6.20
CA ALA A 20 -3.61 11.04 -6.47
C ALA A 20 -2.17 11.39 -6.04
N LEU A 21 -1.32 10.37 -5.85
CA LEU A 21 0.10 10.54 -5.56
C LEU A 21 0.91 10.62 -6.85
N SER A 22 2.01 11.36 -6.81
CA SER A 22 2.96 11.39 -7.91
C SER A 22 3.76 10.09 -8.00
N CYS A 23 4.19 9.71 -9.21
CA CYS A 23 5.16 8.63 -9.44
C CYS A 23 6.38 8.73 -8.50
N ARG A 24 6.85 9.95 -8.24
CA ARG A 24 7.99 10.20 -7.36
C ARG A 24 7.71 9.77 -5.92
N GLN A 25 6.54 10.13 -5.38
CA GLN A 25 6.12 9.74 -4.04
C GLN A 25 5.96 8.23 -3.92
N ILE A 26 5.29 7.60 -4.90
CA ILE A 26 5.10 6.14 -4.92
C ILE A 26 6.46 5.41 -4.92
N ARG A 27 7.41 5.86 -5.76
CA ARG A 27 8.78 5.31 -5.80
C ARG A 27 9.54 5.54 -4.49
N TYR A 28 9.35 6.69 -3.86
CA TYR A 28 9.96 6.98 -2.57
C TYR A 28 9.44 6.02 -1.48
N TYR A 29 8.13 5.77 -1.43
CA TYR A 29 7.55 4.81 -0.49
C TYR A 29 7.96 3.35 -0.78
N GLU A 30 8.12 2.98 -2.05
CA GLU A 30 8.74 1.71 -2.46
C GLU A 30 10.19 1.61 -1.94
N GLN A 31 11.00 2.65 -2.12
CA GLN A 31 12.39 2.68 -1.64
C GLN A 31 12.50 2.62 -0.12
N CYS A 32 11.55 3.24 0.59
CA CYS A 32 11.45 3.12 2.04
C CYS A 32 10.91 1.75 2.51
N GLY A 33 10.47 0.89 1.59
CA GLY A 33 10.01 -0.47 1.87
C GLY A 33 8.58 -0.58 2.40
N LEU A 34 7.80 0.50 2.30
CA LEU A 34 6.39 0.56 2.73
C LEU A 34 5.52 -0.36 1.85
N ILE A 35 5.75 -0.31 0.54
CA ILE A 35 5.08 -1.14 -0.47
C ILE A 35 6.06 -2.09 -1.13
N LYS A 36 5.58 -3.23 -1.61
CA LYS A 36 6.42 -4.26 -2.25
C LYS A 36 5.78 -4.69 -3.57
N PRO A 37 5.88 -3.86 -4.63
CA PRO A 37 5.32 -4.22 -5.91
C PRO A 37 5.99 -5.49 -6.46
N ALA A 38 5.17 -6.40 -6.97
CA ALA A 38 5.67 -7.55 -7.70
C ALA A 38 6.31 -7.08 -9.02
N ARG A 39 7.45 -7.69 -9.37
CA ARG A 39 8.08 -7.48 -10.67
C ARG A 39 7.62 -8.55 -11.63
N THR A 40 7.08 -8.12 -12.77
CA THR A 40 6.74 -9.02 -13.86
C THR A 40 7.98 -9.47 -14.62
N SER A 41 7.88 -10.56 -15.38
CA SER A 41 8.93 -11.04 -16.29
C SER A 41 9.36 -10.00 -17.33
N THR A 42 8.49 -9.01 -17.62
CA THR A 42 8.77 -7.87 -18.51
C THR A 42 9.44 -6.69 -17.77
N ASN A 43 9.96 -6.90 -16.56
CA ASN A 43 10.56 -5.87 -15.70
C ASN A 43 9.60 -4.72 -15.29
N ARG A 44 8.29 -4.88 -15.52
CA ARG A 44 7.29 -3.89 -15.10
C ARG A 44 6.89 -4.12 -13.65
N ARG A 45 6.74 -3.03 -12.91
CA ARG A 45 6.24 -3.02 -11.52
C ARG A 45 4.72 -3.13 -11.55
N MET A 46 4.20 -4.15 -10.90
CA MET A 46 2.77 -4.34 -10.69
C MET A 46 2.47 -4.26 -9.21
N PHE A 47 1.55 -3.37 -8.88
CA PHE A 47 1.06 -3.15 -7.54
C PHE A 47 -0.16 -4.04 -7.30
N SER A 48 -0.29 -4.52 -6.07
CA SER A 48 -1.50 -5.21 -5.59
C SER A 48 -2.52 -4.20 -5.08
N GLN A 49 -3.73 -4.68 -4.83
CA GLN A 49 -4.75 -3.87 -4.15
C GLN A 49 -4.29 -3.44 -2.75
N SER A 50 -3.60 -4.31 -2.00
CA SER A 50 -3.04 -4.00 -0.69
C SER A 50 -2.01 -2.87 -0.73
N ASP A 51 -1.17 -2.81 -1.77
CA ASP A 51 -0.24 -1.70 -1.96
C ASP A 51 -0.98 -0.37 -2.21
N VAL A 52 -2.08 -0.42 -2.98
CA VAL A 52 -2.91 0.77 -3.25
C VAL A 52 -3.57 1.28 -1.97
N GLU A 53 -4.11 0.38 -1.16
CA GLU A 53 -4.77 0.72 0.12
C GLU A 53 -3.77 1.36 1.09
N THR A 54 -2.56 0.81 1.17
CA THR A 54 -1.44 1.38 1.94
C THR A 54 -1.10 2.80 1.47
N LEU A 55 -1.06 3.02 0.15
CA LEU A 55 -0.78 4.34 -0.42
C LEU A 55 -1.90 5.36 -0.16
N LEU A 56 -3.17 4.91 -0.13
CA LEU A 56 -4.31 5.75 0.25
C LEU A 56 -4.22 6.16 1.72
N GLU A 57 -3.84 5.25 2.61
CA GLU A 57 -3.64 5.53 4.04
C GLU A 57 -2.49 6.54 4.25
N ILE A 58 -1.38 6.37 3.52
CA ILE A 58 -0.28 7.35 3.50
C ILE A 58 -0.77 8.72 3.05
N ARG A 59 -1.54 8.80 1.96
CA ARG A 59 -2.12 10.08 1.50
C ARG A 59 -2.99 10.70 2.59
N ASP A 60 -3.80 9.91 3.27
CA ASP A 60 -4.71 10.40 4.30
C ASP A 60 -3.94 10.96 5.50
N MET A 61 -2.87 10.29 5.92
CA MET A 61 -1.94 10.80 6.94
C MET A 61 -1.26 12.11 6.50
N ILE A 62 -0.84 12.23 5.24
CA ILE A 62 -0.28 13.49 4.73
C ILE A 62 -1.32 14.61 4.78
N ASN A 63 -2.57 14.34 4.39
CA ASN A 63 -3.66 15.31 4.46
C ASN A 63 -3.98 15.74 5.90
N ARG A 64 -3.84 14.83 6.87
CA ARG A 64 -3.97 15.13 8.30
C ARG A 64 -2.78 15.92 8.86
N GLY A 65 -1.73 16.17 8.07
CA GLY A 65 -0.56 16.96 8.46
C GLY A 65 0.57 16.17 9.12
N TYR A 66 0.59 14.84 9.00
CA TYR A 66 1.69 14.03 9.53
C TYR A 66 2.98 14.26 8.72
N LEU A 67 4.10 14.42 9.42
CA LEU A 67 5.42 14.44 8.79
C LEU A 67 5.75 13.07 8.18
N LEU A 68 6.50 13.07 7.07
CA LEU A 68 6.94 11.84 6.39
C LEU A 68 7.67 10.85 7.33
N GLU A 69 8.47 11.36 8.26
CA GLU A 69 9.14 10.53 9.27
C GLU A 69 8.14 9.84 10.21
N GLY A 70 7.03 10.51 10.54
CA GLY A 70 5.94 9.95 11.33
C GLY A 70 5.19 8.86 10.57
N ILE A 71 4.92 9.07 9.29
CA ILE A 71 4.28 8.08 8.40
C ILE A 71 5.16 6.84 8.26
N LYS A 72 6.46 7.03 8.05
CA LYS A 72 7.43 5.95 7.96
C LYS A 72 7.47 5.13 9.25
N THR A 73 7.49 5.81 10.40
CA THR A 73 7.48 5.16 11.72
C THR A 73 6.19 4.39 11.95
N ALA A 74 5.03 4.98 11.63
CA ALA A 74 3.73 4.34 11.75
C ALA A 74 3.60 3.09 10.85
N LEU A 75 4.04 3.16 9.59
CA LEU A 75 3.99 2.00 8.70
C LEU A 75 5.01 0.91 9.04
N LEU A 76 6.22 1.29 9.48
CA LEU A 76 7.20 0.30 9.95
C LEU A 76 6.72 -0.38 11.24
N ALA A 77 6.04 0.36 12.13
CA ALA A 77 5.39 -0.21 13.30
C ALA A 77 4.28 -1.18 12.91
N ARG A 78 3.39 -0.80 11.98
CA ARG A 78 2.32 -1.66 11.43
C ARG A 78 2.85 -2.98 10.87
N ARG A 79 3.96 -2.96 10.11
CA ARG A 79 4.58 -4.18 9.57
C ARG A 79 5.17 -5.08 10.66
N ARG A 80 5.55 -4.52 11.82
CA ARG A 80 5.93 -5.32 13.00
C ARG A 80 4.72 -5.91 13.72
N GLU A 81 3.57 -5.23 13.68
CA GLU A 81 2.30 -5.69 14.28
C GLU A 81 1.59 -6.77 13.45
N ASP A 82 1.90 -6.95 12.16
CA ASP A 82 1.42 -8.08 11.35
C ASP A 82 1.94 -9.47 11.82
N ARG A 83 2.54 -9.56 13.01
CA ARG A 83 2.72 -10.81 13.76
C ARG A 83 1.71 -11.05 14.88
N GLY A 84 0.68 -10.24 15.02
CA GLY A 84 -0.36 -10.51 16.01
C GLY A 84 -1.54 -9.57 15.93
N THR A 85 -2.69 -10.15 15.57
CA THR A 85 -4.04 -9.65 15.89
C THR A 85 -4.56 -8.54 14.97
N PHE A 86 -5.30 -8.95 13.93
CA PHE A 86 -6.40 -8.13 13.45
C PHE A 86 -7.43 -7.99 14.58
N PRO A 87 -7.75 -6.78 15.08
CA PRO A 87 -8.93 -6.62 15.91
C PRO A 87 -10.15 -6.96 15.05
N SER A 88 -10.86 -8.00 15.45
CA SER A 88 -12.14 -8.49 14.93
C SER A 88 -13.29 -7.48 15.10
N SER A 89 -13.00 -6.19 15.17
CA SER A 89 -13.97 -5.11 15.42
C SER A 89 -14.52 -4.43 14.17
N PHE A 90 -14.19 -4.90 12.95
CA PHE A 90 -15.02 -4.61 11.76
C PHE A 90 -16.28 -5.47 11.77
N SER A 91 -17.08 -5.30 12.83
CA SER A 91 -18.45 -5.77 12.91
C SER A 91 -19.28 -4.99 11.90
N ARG A 92 -19.62 -5.64 10.78
CA ARG A 92 -20.81 -5.25 10.02
C ARG A 92 -22.01 -5.76 10.81
N PRO A 93 -23.00 -4.93 11.20
CA PRO A 93 -24.28 -5.47 11.61
C PRO A 93 -24.93 -6.08 10.35
N HIS A 94 -25.13 -7.39 10.37
CA HIS A 94 -26.01 -8.07 9.44
C HIS A 94 -27.43 -7.93 10.01
N PRO A 95 -28.37 -7.27 9.31
CA PRO A 95 -29.76 -7.23 9.74
C PRO A 95 -30.45 -8.53 9.35
N SER A 96 -31.15 -9.15 10.30
CA SER A 96 -32.45 -9.85 10.13
C SER A 96 -33.04 -10.12 11.51
#